data_AF-E6QLY3-F1
#
_entry.id   AF-E6QLY3-F1
#
_cell.length_a   1.000
_cell.length_b   1.000
_cell.length_c   1.000
_cell.angle_alpha   90.00
_cell.angle_beta   90.00
_cell.angle_gamma   90.00
#
_symmetry.space_group_name_H-M   'P 1'
#
loop_
_entity.id
_entity.type
_entity.pdbx_description
1 polymer ?
#
loop_
_entity_poly.entity_id
_entity_poly.type
_entity_poly.pdbx_seq_one_letter_code
_entity_poly.pdbx_strand_id
1 'polypeptide(L)'
;MIDIEGKTPVATFTAAAGQNYGFVAAYEHDGKYLILYGNNGETSQAICEDAADLAYWLESPDLNREDEIIQTANVRGSDVVEPADKESEGPFLILATHYCYGPTEHSHFVTDENGRAIEFDDLQAARAWITDEESGQYCLAHNEYTVPSYKIV
;
A
#
# COMPACT_ATOMS: atom_id res chain seq x y z
N MET A 1 -10.97 -27.01 7.72
CA MET A 1 -10.70 -25.77 8.46
C MET A 1 -9.95 -26.18 9.72
N ILE A 2 -8.76 -25.62 9.96
CA ILE A 2 -8.01 -25.92 11.19
C ILE A 2 -8.68 -25.16 12.34
N ASP A 3 -8.90 -25.84 13.46
CA ASP A 3 -9.51 -25.23 14.64
C ASP A 3 -8.50 -24.32 15.36
N ILE A 4 -8.79 -23.03 15.32
CA ILE A 4 -8.05 -21.96 15.99
C ILE A 4 -8.89 -21.28 17.08
N GLU A 5 -10.07 -21.84 17.42
CA GLU A 5 -10.95 -21.28 18.42
C GLU A 5 -10.23 -21.22 19.78
N GLY A 6 -10.21 -20.03 20.39
CA GLY A 6 -9.50 -19.79 21.65
C GLY A 6 -7.97 -19.67 21.55
N LYS A 7 -7.37 -19.72 20.34
CA LYS A 7 -5.94 -19.45 20.13
C LYS A 7 -5.68 -17.99 19.79
N THR A 8 -4.64 -17.43 20.38
CA THR A 8 -4.13 -16.09 20.02
C THR A 8 -3.08 -16.23 18.93
N PRO A 9 -3.09 -15.39 17.88
CA PRO A 9 -2.04 -15.38 16.88
C PRO A 9 -0.69 -15.01 17.53
N VAL A 10 0.38 -15.62 17.04
CA VAL A 10 1.76 -15.32 17.47
C VAL A 10 2.28 -14.04 16.82
N ALA A 11 1.73 -13.68 15.67
CA ALA A 11 2.01 -12.43 14.96
C ALA A 11 0.80 -12.01 14.14
N THR A 12 0.62 -10.70 13.97
CA THR A 12 -0.42 -10.11 13.13
C THR A 12 0.15 -8.96 12.32
N PHE A 13 -0.40 -8.75 11.13
CA PHE A 13 -0.10 -7.62 10.27
C PHE A 13 -1.40 -7.02 9.74
N THR A 14 -1.47 -5.69 9.71
CA THR A 14 -2.56 -4.93 9.09
C THR A 14 -1.93 -4.05 8.03
N ALA A 15 -2.49 -4.05 6.83
CA ALA A 15 -2.04 -3.18 5.75
C ALA A 15 -2.05 -1.70 6.18
N ALA A 16 -1.17 -0.89 5.60
CA ALA A 16 -1.12 0.56 5.86
C ALA A 16 -2.44 1.26 5.49
N ALA A 17 -3.10 0.79 4.42
CA ALA A 17 -4.44 1.19 3.99
C ALA A 17 -5.58 0.59 4.84
N GLY A 18 -5.24 -0.19 5.86
CA GLY A 18 -6.16 -0.67 6.88
C GLY A 18 -6.64 -2.10 6.70
N GLN A 19 -7.37 -2.57 7.71
CA GLN A 19 -7.80 -3.97 7.80
C GLN A 19 -8.69 -4.40 6.64
N ASN A 20 -9.52 -3.50 6.11
CA ASN A 20 -10.35 -3.78 4.94
C ASN A 20 -9.50 -4.01 3.68
N TYR A 21 -8.37 -3.31 3.58
CA TYR A 21 -7.40 -3.52 2.50
C TYR A 21 -6.65 -4.84 2.67
N GLY A 22 -6.26 -5.18 3.89
CA GLY A 22 -5.70 -6.49 4.18
C GLY A 22 -5.31 -6.71 5.63
N PHE A 23 -5.49 -7.95 6.08
CA PHE A 23 -5.08 -8.42 7.39
C PHE A 23 -4.47 -9.82 7.28
N VAL A 24 -3.41 -10.05 8.07
CA VAL A 24 -2.73 -11.34 8.16
C VAL A 24 -2.51 -11.70 9.63
N ALA A 25 -2.79 -12.96 9.98
CA ALA A 25 -2.52 -13.51 11.30
C ALA A 25 -1.81 -14.86 11.17
N ALA A 26 -0.73 -15.02 11.92
CA ALA A 26 0.01 -16.27 12.02
C ALA A 26 -0.29 -16.99 13.34
N TYR A 27 -0.48 -18.30 13.25
CA TYR A 27 -0.71 -19.19 14.39
C TYR A 27 0.30 -20.32 14.35
N GLU A 28 0.94 -20.64 15.47
CA GLU A 28 1.79 -21.82 15.56
C GLU A 28 0.94 -23.10 15.43
N HIS A 29 1.37 -24.01 14.56
CA HIS A 29 0.69 -25.27 14.28
C HIS A 29 1.71 -26.35 13.89
N ASP A 30 1.88 -27.36 14.75
CA ASP A 30 2.73 -28.54 14.51
C ASP A 30 4.17 -28.20 14.08
N GLY A 31 4.77 -27.21 14.73
CA GLY A 31 6.14 -26.74 14.42
C GLY A 31 6.24 -25.92 13.12
N LYS A 32 5.10 -25.54 12.54
CA LYS A 32 4.94 -24.64 11.39
C LYS A 32 4.01 -23.48 11.77
N TYR A 33 3.68 -22.65 10.78
CA TYR A 33 2.70 -21.58 10.93
C TYR A 33 1.50 -21.80 10.02
N LEU A 34 0.31 -21.68 10.60
CA LEU A 34 -0.94 -21.46 9.87
C LEU A 34 -1.12 -19.94 9.69
N ILE A 35 -1.15 -19.50 8.44
CA ILE A 35 -1.40 -18.11 8.06
C ILE A 35 -2.85 -17.98 7.65
N LEU A 36 -3.57 -17.07 8.29
CA LEU A 36 -4.85 -16.55 7.82
C LEU A 36 -4.61 -15.18 7.20
N TYR A 37 -5.10 -14.96 5.99
CA TYR A 37 -4.92 -13.69 5.29
C TYR A 37 -6.13 -13.38 4.43
N GLY A 38 -6.36 -12.10 4.17
CA GLY A 38 -7.43 -11.68 3.26
C GLY A 38 -7.79 -10.22 3.39
N ASN A 39 -8.78 -9.81 2.59
CA ASN A 39 -9.27 -8.45 2.47
C ASN A 39 -10.79 -8.44 2.30
N ASN A 40 -11.45 -7.32 2.62
CA ASN A 40 -12.89 -7.11 2.39
C ASN A 40 -13.84 -8.27 2.78
N GLY A 41 -13.51 -9.03 3.82
CA GLY A 41 -14.34 -10.14 4.31
C GLY A 41 -14.10 -11.48 3.60
N GLU A 42 -13.19 -11.55 2.63
CA GLU A 42 -12.64 -12.79 2.12
C GLU A 42 -11.46 -13.23 2.99
N THR A 43 -11.41 -14.52 3.33
CA THR A 43 -10.33 -15.10 4.14
C THR A 43 -9.81 -16.35 3.48
N SER A 44 -8.51 -16.37 3.24
CA SER A 44 -7.73 -17.52 2.77
C SER A 44 -6.82 -18.04 3.89
N GLN A 45 -6.32 -19.26 3.71
CA GLN A 45 -5.43 -19.90 4.67
C GLN A 45 -4.29 -20.66 3.97
N ALA A 46 -3.10 -20.62 4.57
CA ALA A 46 -1.92 -21.33 4.10
C ALA A 46 -1.09 -21.87 5.27
N ILE A 47 -0.26 -22.89 5.02
CA ILE A 47 0.72 -23.40 5.99
C ILE A 47 2.12 -23.11 5.45
N CYS A 48 2.98 -22.50 6.27
CA CYS A 48 4.36 -22.18 5.92
C CYS A 48 5.32 -22.50 7.08
N GLU A 49 6.62 -22.49 6.78
CA GLU A 49 7.67 -22.74 7.78
C GLU A 49 8.20 -21.46 8.44
N ASP A 50 7.88 -20.29 7.85
CA ASP A 50 8.32 -18.98 8.30
C ASP A 50 7.17 -17.97 8.23
N ALA A 51 7.06 -17.15 9.28
CA ALA A 51 6.06 -16.11 9.45
C ALA A 51 6.69 -14.73 9.75
N ALA A 52 7.97 -14.53 9.38
CA ALA A 52 8.69 -13.28 9.61
C ALA A 52 8.13 -12.10 8.81
N ASP A 53 7.79 -12.29 7.53
CA ASP A 53 7.19 -11.26 6.68
C ASP A 53 5.74 -11.60 6.36
N LEU A 54 4.83 -11.08 7.18
CA LEU A 54 3.40 -11.31 7.00
C LEU A 54 2.79 -10.51 5.85
N ALA A 55 3.38 -9.35 5.51
CA ALA A 55 2.86 -8.49 4.45
C ALA A 55 2.88 -9.17 3.07
N TYR A 56 3.86 -10.05 2.85
CA TYR A 56 3.98 -10.89 1.64
C TYR A 56 2.68 -11.60 1.25
N TRP A 57 1.86 -12.01 2.23
CA TRP A 57 0.61 -12.73 1.96
C TRP A 57 -0.51 -11.86 1.37
N LEU A 58 -0.35 -10.54 1.38
CA LEU A 58 -1.27 -9.59 0.75
C LEU A 58 -0.79 -9.13 -0.63
N GLU A 59 0.42 -9.51 -1.02
CA GLU A 59 1.06 -9.07 -2.26
C GLU A 59 0.83 -10.08 -3.39
N SER A 60 0.52 -9.56 -4.57
CA SER A 60 0.29 -10.35 -5.76
C SER A 60 1.51 -10.26 -6.67
N PRO A 61 2.16 -11.39 -7.00
CA PRO A 61 3.33 -11.39 -7.89
C PRO A 61 2.98 -11.09 -9.35
N ASP A 62 1.69 -11.16 -9.72
CA ASP A 62 1.22 -11.07 -11.10
C ASP A 62 0.69 -9.67 -11.47
N LEU A 63 1.18 -8.62 -10.80
CA LEU A 63 0.81 -7.24 -11.09
C LEU A 63 1.73 -6.61 -12.13
N ASN A 64 1.19 -5.64 -12.88
CA ASN A 64 2.05 -4.72 -13.61
C ASN A 64 2.77 -3.78 -12.62
N ARG A 65 3.80 -3.07 -13.09
CA ARG A 65 4.62 -2.19 -12.25
C ARG A 65 3.80 -1.13 -11.51
N GLU A 66 2.79 -0.55 -12.15
CA GLU A 66 1.94 0.49 -11.58
C GLU A 66 1.11 -0.06 -10.40
N ASP A 67 0.40 -1.16 -10.64
CA ASP A 67 -0.41 -1.83 -9.64
C ASP A 67 0.44 -2.39 -8.50
N GLU A 68 1.66 -2.87 -8.80
CA GLU A 68 2.64 -3.33 -7.80
C GLU A 68 3.07 -2.18 -6.87
N ILE A 69 3.36 -0.98 -7.41
CA ILE A 69 3.72 0.20 -6.61
C ILE A 69 2.55 0.60 -5.70
N ILE A 70 1.34 0.68 -6.24
CA ILE A 70 0.14 1.01 -5.47
C ILE A 70 -0.12 -0.04 -4.38
N GLN A 71 0.00 -1.33 -4.71
CA GLN A 71 -0.19 -2.40 -3.74
C GLN A 71 0.87 -2.34 -2.64
N THR A 72 2.15 -2.18 -3.01
CA THR A 72 3.24 -2.05 -2.04
C THR A 72 3.00 -0.89 -1.08
N ALA A 73 2.61 0.28 -1.60
CA ALA A 73 2.31 1.45 -0.79
C ALA A 73 1.12 1.22 0.16
N ASN A 74 0.05 0.58 -0.33
CA ASN A 74 -1.16 0.35 0.48
C ASN A 74 -1.00 -0.82 1.47
N VAL A 75 -0.17 -1.82 1.15
CA VAL A 75 0.13 -2.94 2.07
C VAL A 75 1.14 -2.49 3.12
N ARG A 76 2.31 -2.01 2.68
CA ARG A 76 3.48 -1.80 3.55
C ARG A 76 3.69 -0.35 3.98
N GLY A 77 2.97 0.61 3.39
CA GLY A 77 3.09 2.04 3.64
C GLY A 77 3.82 2.75 2.51
N SER A 78 3.48 4.03 2.26
CA SER A 78 4.06 4.77 1.13
C SER A 78 5.58 4.90 1.23
N ASP A 79 6.13 4.89 2.45
CA ASP A 79 7.55 5.09 2.72
C ASP A 79 8.46 3.98 2.16
N VAL A 80 7.95 2.76 2.00
CA VAL A 80 8.74 1.66 1.43
C VAL A 80 8.91 1.75 -0.08
N VAL A 81 8.07 2.55 -0.76
CA VAL A 81 8.20 2.78 -2.20
C VAL A 81 9.39 3.69 -2.45
N GLU A 82 10.35 3.21 -3.24
CA GLU A 82 11.53 3.98 -3.59
C GLU A 82 11.16 5.14 -4.52
N PRO A 83 11.56 6.39 -4.20
CA PRO A 83 11.33 7.51 -5.09
C PRO A 83 12.26 7.43 -6.31
N ALA A 84 11.76 7.88 -7.45
CA ALA A 84 12.58 8.10 -8.63
C ALA A 84 13.72 9.09 -8.34
N ASP A 85 14.90 8.74 -8.81
CA ASP A 85 16.11 9.55 -8.70
C ASP A 85 16.59 10.01 -10.07
N LYS A 86 17.67 10.80 -10.10
CA LYS A 86 18.21 11.37 -11.34
C LYS A 86 18.73 10.34 -12.37
N GLU A 87 18.89 9.08 -11.97
CA GLU A 87 19.30 7.99 -12.86
C GLU A 87 18.11 7.14 -13.33
N SER A 88 16.92 7.38 -12.80
CA SER A 88 15.69 6.67 -13.16
C SER A 88 15.25 7.04 -14.58
N GLU A 89 14.81 6.04 -15.34
CA GLU A 89 14.25 6.21 -16.69
C GLU A 89 12.73 6.39 -16.61
N GLY A 90 12.18 7.37 -17.32
CA GLY A 90 10.74 7.64 -17.37
C GLY A 90 9.94 6.64 -18.21
N PRO A 91 8.60 6.80 -18.28
CA PRO A 91 7.85 7.92 -17.73
C PRO A 91 7.80 7.92 -16.21
N PHE A 92 7.75 9.10 -15.61
CA PHE A 92 7.62 9.29 -14.17
C PHE A 92 6.15 9.43 -13.80
N LEU A 93 5.76 8.80 -12.69
CA LEU A 93 4.41 8.89 -12.13
C LEU A 93 4.46 9.60 -10.77
N ILE A 94 3.31 10.10 -10.32
CA ILE A 94 3.19 10.71 -9.00
C ILE A 94 2.25 9.86 -8.15
N LEU A 95 2.81 9.21 -7.13
CA LEU A 95 2.08 8.52 -6.09
C LEU A 95 1.62 9.55 -5.04
N ALA A 96 0.32 9.76 -4.94
CA ALA A 96 -0.31 10.56 -3.90
C ALA A 96 -0.74 9.66 -2.74
N THR A 97 -0.35 10.00 -1.52
CA THR A 97 -0.73 9.26 -0.30
C THR A 97 -1.57 10.14 0.60
N HIS A 98 -2.81 9.70 0.84
CA HIS A 98 -3.76 10.37 1.73
C HIS A 98 -3.73 9.72 3.10
N TYR A 99 -3.75 10.55 4.14
CA TYR A 99 -3.65 10.10 5.53
C TYR A 99 -4.95 10.36 6.28
N CYS A 100 -5.71 9.29 6.50
CA CYS A 100 -6.98 9.32 7.21
C CYS A 100 -6.83 8.83 8.67
N TYR A 101 -7.73 9.25 9.56
CA TYR A 101 -7.75 8.79 10.94
C TYR A 101 -7.97 7.26 11.03
N GLY A 102 -6.99 6.56 11.59
CA GLY A 102 -6.91 5.09 11.63
C GLY A 102 -5.71 4.59 10.81
N PRO A 103 -5.48 3.27 10.70
CA PRO A 103 -4.53 2.72 9.74
C PRO A 103 -5.13 2.83 8.34
N THR A 104 -5.01 4.00 7.72
CA THR A 104 -5.67 4.33 6.44
C THR A 104 -4.79 5.26 5.62
N GLU A 105 -3.56 4.83 5.37
CA GLU A 105 -2.72 5.40 4.31
C GLU A 105 -3.24 4.90 2.97
N HIS A 106 -3.85 5.78 2.18
CA HIS A 106 -4.39 5.43 0.87
C HIS A 106 -3.55 6.05 -0.22
N SER A 107 -2.81 5.20 -0.93
CA SER A 107 -1.93 5.57 -2.01
C SER A 107 -2.57 5.27 -3.37
N HIS A 108 -2.48 6.22 -4.30
CA HIS A 108 -2.91 6.07 -5.69
C HIS A 108 -2.08 6.97 -6.61
N PHE A 109 -2.05 6.67 -7.90
CA PHE A 109 -1.47 7.60 -8.86
C PHE A 109 -2.38 8.80 -9.08
N VAL A 110 -1.78 9.98 -9.19
CA VAL A 110 -2.47 11.17 -9.72
C VAL A 110 -2.96 10.85 -11.13
N THR A 111 -4.23 11.16 -11.40
CA THR A 111 -4.88 10.84 -12.67
C THR A 111 -5.35 12.08 -13.43
N ASP A 112 -5.45 11.95 -14.76
CA ASP A 112 -6.07 12.91 -15.64
C ASP A 112 -7.61 12.88 -15.52
N GLU A 113 -8.29 13.72 -16.31
CA GLU A 113 -9.75 13.79 -16.35
C GLU A 113 -10.44 12.48 -16.80
N ASN A 114 -9.69 11.55 -17.38
CA ASN A 114 -10.17 10.24 -17.83
C ASN A 114 -9.85 9.13 -16.82
N GLY A 115 -9.24 9.45 -15.68
CA GLY A 115 -8.83 8.48 -14.67
C GLY A 115 -7.58 7.68 -15.04
N ARG A 116 -6.76 8.17 -15.98
CA ARG A 116 -5.46 7.56 -16.32
C ARG A 116 -4.35 8.22 -15.54
N ALA A 117 -3.38 7.44 -15.07
CA ALA A 117 -2.21 7.99 -14.38
C ALA A 117 -1.52 9.04 -15.28
N ILE A 118 -1.16 10.18 -14.70
CA ILE A 118 -0.44 11.22 -15.42
C ILE A 118 1.02 10.81 -15.52
N GLU A 119 1.52 10.65 -16.75
CA GLU A 119 2.91 10.39 -17.05
C GLU A 119 3.67 11.69 -17.31
N PHE A 120 4.86 11.82 -16.71
CA PHE A 120 5.77 12.93 -16.93
C PHE A 120 7.02 12.43 -17.65
N ASP A 121 7.43 13.14 -18.70
CA ASP A 121 8.61 12.78 -19.50
C ASP A 121 9.93 12.95 -18.71
N ASP A 122 9.94 13.84 -17.71
CA ASP A 122 11.11 14.12 -16.89
C ASP A 122 10.77 14.50 -15.44
N LEU A 123 11.75 14.31 -14.55
CA LEU A 123 11.63 14.61 -13.13
C LEU A 123 11.33 16.08 -12.82
N GLN A 124 11.79 17.00 -13.66
CA GLN A 124 11.57 18.43 -13.41
C GLN A 124 10.10 18.77 -13.65
N ALA A 125 9.48 18.20 -14.69
CA ALA A 125 8.05 18.33 -14.94
C ALA A 125 7.21 17.76 -13.79
N ALA A 126 7.54 16.56 -13.31
CA ALA A 126 6.85 15.96 -12.15
C ALA A 126 7.01 16.80 -10.87
N ARG A 127 8.21 17.32 -10.59
CA ARG A 127 8.45 18.23 -9.44
C ARG A 127 7.69 19.55 -9.55
N ALA A 128 7.60 20.11 -10.76
CA ALA A 128 6.85 21.33 -11.00
C ALA A 128 5.36 21.12 -10.72
N TRP A 129 4.81 19.96 -11.12
CA TRP A 129 3.44 19.59 -10.79
C TRP A 129 3.21 19.51 -9.28
N ILE A 130 4.08 18.81 -8.53
CA ILE A 130 3.95 18.72 -7.06
C ILE A 130 3.99 20.11 -6.42
N THR A 131 4.90 20.97 -6.88
CA THR A 131 5.04 22.34 -6.33
C THR A 131 3.78 23.17 -6.57
N ASP A 132 3.16 23.05 -7.75
CA ASP A 132 1.91 23.74 -8.07
C ASP A 132 0.78 23.25 -7.16
N GLU A 133 0.65 21.93 -7.02
CA GLU A 133 -0.37 21.29 -6.17
C GLU A 133 -0.22 21.68 -4.68
N GLU A 134 0.99 21.64 -4.14
CA GLU A 134 1.30 22.03 -2.75
C GLU A 134 1.13 23.54 -2.50
N SER A 135 1.24 24.37 -3.53
CA SER A 135 1.01 25.82 -3.42
C SER A 135 -0.47 26.19 -3.36
N GLY A 136 -1.34 25.28 -3.77
CA GLY A 136 -2.78 25.42 -3.76
C GLY A 136 -3.38 25.45 -2.35
N GLN A 137 -4.64 25.90 -2.25
CA GLN A 137 -5.41 25.70 -1.03
C GLN A 137 -5.99 24.28 -1.04
N TYR A 138 -5.48 23.43 -0.15
CA TYR A 138 -6.04 22.10 0.05
C TYR A 138 -7.10 22.12 1.18
N CYS A 139 -8.27 21.57 0.90
CA CYS A 139 -9.30 21.33 1.90
C CYS A 139 -9.31 19.84 2.23
N LEU A 140 -9.07 19.49 3.49
CA LEU A 140 -9.09 18.10 3.95
C LEU A 140 -10.44 17.43 3.60
N ALA A 141 -10.37 16.28 2.96
CA ALA A 141 -11.52 15.43 2.74
C ALA A 141 -11.99 14.80 4.07
N HIS A 142 -13.16 14.15 4.03
CA HIS A 142 -13.70 13.51 5.21
C HIS A 142 -12.70 12.51 5.82
N ASN A 143 -12.41 12.66 7.11
CA ASN A 143 -11.48 11.86 7.91
C ASN A 143 -9.99 12.00 7.60
N GLU A 144 -9.58 12.89 6.70
CA GLU A 144 -8.17 13.24 6.56
C GLU A 144 -7.68 14.07 7.74
N TYR A 145 -6.47 13.79 8.21
CA TYR A 145 -5.84 14.55 9.30
C TYR A 145 -4.69 15.44 8.83
N THR A 146 -4.20 15.25 7.60
CA THR A 146 -3.19 16.09 6.97
C THR A 146 -3.41 16.13 5.46
N VAL A 147 -2.81 17.12 4.81
CA VAL A 147 -2.71 17.17 3.35
C VAL A 147 -1.98 15.92 2.82
N PRO A 148 -2.26 15.47 1.59
CA PRO A 148 -1.58 14.34 0.99
C PRO A 148 -0.09 14.58 0.85
N SER A 149 0.69 13.49 0.86
CA SER A 149 2.09 13.51 0.44
C SER A 149 2.21 13.03 -1.01
N TYR A 150 3.21 13.56 -1.72
CA TYR A 150 3.47 13.21 -3.12
C TYR A 150 4.86 12.62 -3.27
N LYS A 151 4.97 11.52 -4.01
CA LYS A 151 6.23 10.85 -4.33
C LYS A 151 6.31 10.58 -5.82
N ILE A 152 7.43 10.97 -6.44
CA ILE A 152 7.70 10.65 -7.85
C ILE A 152 8.31 9.25 -7.89
N VAL A 153 7.79 8.38 -8.76
CA VAL A 153 8.20 6.96 -8.91
C VAL A 153 8.38 6.55 -10.37
#